data_AF-A0A9P2W2D8-F1
#
_entry.id   AF-A0A9P2W2D8-F1
#
_cell.length_a   1.000
_cell.length_b   1.000
_cell.length_c   1.000
_cell.angle_alpha   90.00
_cell.angle_beta   90.00
_cell.angle_gamma   90.00
#
_symmetry.space_group_name_H-M   'P 1'
#
loop_
_entity.id
_entity.type
_entity.pdbx_description
1 polymer ?
#
loop_
_entity_poly.entity_id
_entity_poly.type
_entity_poly.pdbx_seq_one_letter_code
_entity_poly.pdbx_strand_id
1 'polypeptide(L)'
;MNILFKLLSIIVLLSIVGCQFNKTPSSSLAMWEKPGADFTEIGKALLECGMPTPYDKDPENRKLSLNKKAFIDSCMVQSGFRYKDTEAGTWCENFQGKNLPA
;
A
#
# COMPACT_ATOMS: atom_id res chain seq x y z
N MET A 1 39.55 23.30 -8.68
CA MET A 1 38.42 22.38 -8.42
C MET A 1 38.29 21.45 -9.62
N ASN A 2 38.79 20.22 -9.49
CA ASN A 2 38.96 19.32 -10.63
C ASN A 2 37.59 18.82 -11.12
N ILE A 3 37.34 18.86 -12.43
CA ILE A 3 36.04 18.47 -13.03
C ILE A 3 35.66 17.04 -12.61
N LEU A 4 36.66 16.18 -12.42
CA LEU A 4 36.52 14.82 -11.90
C LEU A 4 35.80 14.75 -10.53
N PHE A 5 36.13 15.63 -9.59
CA PHE A 5 35.49 15.66 -8.27
C PHE A 5 34.01 16.08 -8.35
N LYS A 6 33.66 16.97 -9.29
CA LYS A 6 32.27 17.37 -9.51
C LYS A 6 31.44 16.24 -10.09
N LEU A 7 31.99 15.49 -11.05
CA LEU A 7 31.32 14.34 -11.65
C LEU A 7 31.06 13.22 -10.62
N LEU A 8 32.07 12.91 -9.79
CA LEU A 8 31.92 11.89 -8.75
C LEU A 8 30.88 12.28 -7.69
N SER A 9 30.83 13.56 -7.30
CA SER A 9 29.82 14.07 -6.37
C SER A 9 28.39 13.95 -6.92
N ILE A 10 28.19 14.28 -8.20
CA ILE A 10 26.88 14.15 -8.87
C ILE A 10 26.43 12.68 -8.94
N ILE A 11 27.35 11.76 -9.25
CA ILE A 11 27.04 10.32 -9.31
C ILE A 11 26.63 9.77 -7.94
N VAL A 12 27.29 10.21 -6.87
CA VAL A 12 26.95 9.83 -5.49
C VAL A 12 25.59 10.39 -5.06
N LEU A 13 25.20 11.59 -5.50
CA LEU A 13 23.89 12.15 -5.21
C LEU A 13 22.76 11.43 -5.97
N LEU A 14 23.02 11.02 -7.22
CA LEU A 14 22.03 10.31 -8.06
C LEU A 14 21.78 8.88 -7.59
N SER A 15 22.75 8.22 -6.95
CA SER A 15 22.60 6.83 -6.49
C SER A 15 21.70 6.68 -5.26
N ILE A 16 21.46 7.75 -4.49
CA ILE A 16 20.55 7.72 -3.32
C ILE A 16 19.07 7.69 -3.77
N VAL A 17 18.77 8.22 -4.95
CA VAL A 17 17.39 8.29 -5.47
C VAL A 17 16.93 6.95 -6.06
N GLY A 18 17.84 6.04 -6.42
CA GLY A 18 17.51 4.83 -7.18
C GLY A 18 17.23 3.55 -6.36
N CYS A 19 17.60 3.49 -5.08
CA CYS A 19 17.67 2.22 -4.35
C CYS A 19 16.33 1.67 -3.80
N GLN A 20 15.19 2.34 -3.98
CA GLN A 20 13.89 1.86 -3.47
C GLN A 20 12.81 1.60 -4.51
N PHE A 21 12.96 2.02 -5.76
CA PHE A 21 11.88 1.95 -6.76
C PHE A 21 11.68 0.57 -7.42
N ASN A 22 12.63 -0.37 -7.25
CA ASN A 22 12.62 -1.67 -7.94
C ASN A 22 11.98 -2.82 -7.16
N LYS A 23 11.38 -2.56 -5.99
CA LYS A 23 10.50 -3.55 -5.37
C LYS A 23 9.09 -3.25 -5.84
N THR A 24 8.60 -4.03 -6.80
CA THR A 24 7.15 -4.15 -7.04
C THR A 24 6.49 -4.28 -5.68
N PRO A 25 5.68 -3.31 -5.21
CA PRO A 25 5.21 -3.38 -3.84
C PRO A 25 4.23 -4.54 -3.80
N SER A 26 4.66 -5.68 -3.26
CA SER A 26 3.79 -6.80 -2.91
C SER A 26 3.03 -6.49 -1.61
N SER A 27 2.66 -5.24 -1.42
CA SER A 27 2.11 -4.67 -0.20
C SER A 27 0.82 -3.97 -0.53
N SER A 28 -0.11 -3.91 0.41
CA SER A 28 -1.37 -3.16 0.35
C SER A 28 -1.18 -1.75 -0.20
N LEU A 29 -0.04 -1.11 0.06
CA LEU A 29 0.37 0.16 -0.57
C LEU A 29 0.24 0.21 -2.11
N ALA A 30 0.55 -0.88 -2.83
CA ALA A 30 0.40 -0.92 -4.28
C ALA A 30 -1.04 -1.15 -4.74
N MET A 31 -1.89 -1.71 -3.88
CA MET A 31 -3.25 -2.11 -4.25
C MET A 31 -4.19 -0.91 -4.39
N TRP A 32 -3.92 0.18 -3.69
CA TRP A 32 -4.81 1.35 -3.60
C TRP A 32 -4.33 2.53 -4.42
N GLU A 33 -5.29 3.30 -4.94
CA GLU A 33 -5.06 4.60 -5.55
C GLU A 33 -6.13 5.61 -5.15
N LYS A 34 -5.75 6.89 -5.21
CA LYS A 34 -6.62 8.05 -5.10
C LYS A 34 -5.94 9.20 -5.85
N PRO A 35 -6.67 10.05 -6.60
CA PRO A 35 -6.05 11.17 -7.31
C PRO A 35 -5.23 12.04 -6.37
N GLY A 36 -3.95 12.21 -6.68
CA GLY A 36 -3.00 12.99 -5.88
C GLY A 36 -2.36 12.26 -4.71
N ALA A 37 -2.75 11.01 -4.42
CA ALA A 37 -2.22 10.27 -3.28
C ALA A 37 -0.92 9.53 -3.60
N ASP A 38 0.08 9.72 -2.76
CA ASP A 38 1.32 8.95 -2.78
C ASP A 38 1.28 7.74 -1.82
N PHE A 39 2.36 6.96 -1.78
CA PHE A 39 2.45 5.80 -0.88
C PHE A 39 2.41 6.18 0.60
N THR A 40 2.81 7.41 0.97
CA THR A 40 2.74 7.89 2.35
C THR A 40 1.31 8.08 2.78
N GLU A 41 0.49 8.71 1.93
CA GLU A 41 -0.93 8.92 2.20
C GLU A 41 -1.71 7.61 2.20
N ILE A 42 -1.41 6.67 1.30
CA ILE A 42 -2.00 5.33 1.31
C ILE A 42 -1.63 4.59 2.59
N GLY A 43 -0.35 4.59 2.97
CA GLY A 43 0.12 3.92 4.18
C GLY A 43 -0.50 4.49 5.44
N LYS A 44 -0.63 5.82 5.53
CA LYS A 44 -1.32 6.49 6.62
C LYS A 44 -2.80 6.07 6.70
N ALA A 45 -3.52 6.09 5.57
CA ALA A 45 -4.93 5.69 5.54
C ALA A 45 -5.12 4.22 5.96
N LEU A 46 -4.25 3.30 5.53
CA LEU A 46 -4.29 1.89 5.96
C LEU A 46 -4.16 1.75 7.48
N LEU A 47 -3.22 2.48 8.07
CA LEU A 47 -3.01 2.51 9.52
C LEU A 47 -4.22 3.11 10.26
N GLU A 48 -4.77 4.23 9.77
CA GLU A 48 -5.98 4.87 10.32
C GLU A 48 -7.21 3.95 10.20
N CYS A 49 -7.30 3.15 9.14
CA CYS A 49 -8.32 2.12 8.95
C CYS A 49 -8.09 0.86 9.81
N GLY A 50 -7.00 0.82 10.58
CA GLY A 50 -6.72 -0.22 11.56
C GLY A 50 -5.98 -1.44 11.03
N MET A 51 -5.24 -1.27 9.91
CA MET A 51 -4.21 -2.21 9.52
C MET A 51 -3.02 -2.11 10.49
N PRO A 52 -2.51 -3.20 11.06
CA PRO A 52 -1.35 -3.18 11.95
C PRO A 52 -0.11 -2.52 11.35
N THR A 53 0.20 -2.84 10.09
CA THR A 53 1.28 -2.20 9.32
C THR A 53 0.89 -2.11 7.84
N PRO A 54 1.41 -1.15 7.06
CA PRO A 54 1.05 -1.03 5.64
C PRO A 54 1.72 -2.08 4.73
N TYR A 55 2.32 -3.14 5.30
CA TYR A 55 3.08 -4.13 4.54
C TYR A 55 2.44 -5.53 4.66
N ASP A 56 1.87 -6.06 3.58
CA ASP A 56 1.11 -7.33 3.60
C ASP A 56 1.87 -8.54 4.17
N LYS A 57 3.20 -8.57 4.01
CA LYS A 57 4.04 -9.69 4.49
C LYS A 57 4.23 -9.72 6.01
N ASP A 58 3.78 -8.68 6.70
CA ASP A 58 3.84 -8.59 8.15
C ASP A 58 3.08 -9.75 8.82
N PRO A 59 3.67 -10.44 9.81
CA PRO A 59 2.99 -11.49 10.57
C PRO A 59 1.66 -11.03 11.20
N GLU A 60 1.54 -9.78 11.63
CA GLU A 60 0.31 -9.27 12.25
C GLU A 60 -0.81 -9.09 11.22
N ASN A 61 -0.48 -8.67 9.99
CA ASN A 61 -1.46 -8.59 8.90
C ASN A 61 -2.02 -9.97 8.51
N ARG A 62 -1.19 -11.02 8.64
CA ARG A 62 -1.62 -12.41 8.38
C ARG A 62 -2.58 -12.96 9.43
N LYS A 63 -2.57 -12.42 10.66
CA LYS A 63 -3.46 -12.81 11.75
C LYS A 63 -4.84 -12.15 11.68
N LEU A 64 -5.04 -11.17 10.80
CA LEU A 64 -6.32 -10.48 10.65
C LEU A 64 -7.42 -11.44 10.20
N SER A 65 -8.54 -11.43 10.91
CA SER A 65 -9.76 -12.13 10.48
C SER A 65 -10.30 -11.54 9.18
N LEU A 66 -11.07 -12.33 8.43
CA LEU A 66 -11.72 -11.86 7.20
C LEU A 66 -12.60 -10.63 7.45
N ASN A 67 -13.32 -10.60 8.57
CA ASN A 67 -14.14 -9.45 8.98
C ASN A 67 -13.29 -8.19 9.18
N LYS A 68 -12.11 -8.32 9.78
CA LYS A 68 -11.22 -7.17 10.01
C LYS A 68 -10.60 -6.67 8.69
N LYS A 69 -10.26 -7.57 7.77
CA LYS A 69 -9.82 -7.20 6.41
C LYS A 69 -10.91 -6.47 5.63
N ALA A 70 -12.14 -7.00 5.64
CA ALA A 70 -13.28 -6.37 4.97
C ALA A 70 -13.59 -4.98 5.55
N PHE A 71 -13.46 -4.79 6.87
CA PHE A 71 -13.58 -3.48 7.50
C PHE A 71 -12.50 -2.50 7.01
N ILE A 72 -11.23 -2.93 6.95
CA ILE A 72 -10.12 -2.09 6.47
C ILE A 72 -10.40 -1.64 5.02
N ASP A 73 -10.78 -2.58 4.15
CA ASP A 73 -11.04 -2.27 2.74
C ASP A 73 -12.24 -1.33 2.58
N SER A 74 -13.33 -1.56 3.32
CA SER A 74 -14.47 -0.65 3.35
C SER A 74 -14.10 0.75 3.83
N CYS A 75 -13.24 0.86 4.86
CA CYS A 75 -12.73 2.13 5.34
C CYS A 75 -11.87 2.86 4.30
N MET A 76 -11.02 2.13 3.57
CA MET A 76 -10.21 2.71 2.48
C MET A 76 -11.12 3.27 1.37
N VAL A 77 -12.14 2.52 0.97
CA VAL A 77 -13.13 2.97 -0.02
C VAL A 77 -13.88 4.20 0.45
N GLN A 78 -14.35 4.23 1.71
CA GLN A 78 -15.02 5.39 2.31
C GLN A 78 -14.10 6.61 2.39
N SER A 79 -12.78 6.41 2.51
CA SER A 79 -11.76 7.47 2.52
C SER A 79 -11.41 8.00 1.11
N GLY A 80 -12.11 7.50 0.09
CA GLY A 80 -11.98 7.92 -1.31
C GLY A 80 -10.86 7.22 -2.07
N PHE A 81 -10.32 6.13 -1.53
CA PHE A 81 -9.41 5.26 -2.26
C PHE A 81 -10.19 4.21 -3.08
N ARG A 82 -9.56 3.67 -4.11
CA ARG A 82 -10.06 2.52 -4.86
C ARG A 82 -8.92 1.57 -5.17
N TYR A 83 -9.25 0.31 -5.51
CA TYR A 83 -8.24 -0.61 -6.00
C TYR A 83 -7.72 -0.16 -7.38
N LYS A 84 -6.42 -0.35 -7.61
CA LYS A 84 -5.80 -0.20 -8.94
C LYS A 84 -6.22 -1.32 -9.88
N ASP A 85 -6.32 -2.53 -9.34
CA ASP A 85 -6.78 -3.72 -10.06
C ASP A 85 -8.23 -4.00 -9.69
N THR A 86 -9.11 -4.00 -10.69
CA THR A 86 -10.53 -4.26 -10.51
C THR A 86 -10.80 -5.67 -10.00
N GLU A 87 -9.96 -6.68 -10.32
CA GLU A 87 -10.12 -8.04 -9.81
C GLU A 87 -9.81 -8.12 -8.32
N ALA A 88 -8.81 -7.36 -7.85
CA ALA A 88 -8.44 -7.30 -6.44
C ALA A 88 -9.57 -6.75 -5.55
N GLY A 89 -10.49 -5.94 -6.10
CA GLY A 89 -11.67 -5.43 -5.37
C GLY A 89 -12.82 -6.44 -5.23
N THR A 90 -12.80 -7.53 -5.99
CA THR A 90 -13.91 -8.50 -6.04
C THR A 90 -13.88 -9.55 -4.93
N TRP A 91 -12.80 -9.63 -4.14
CA TRP A 91 -12.67 -10.67 -3.11
C TRP A 91 -13.79 -10.60 -2.06
N CYS A 92 -14.27 -9.39 -1.75
CA CYS A 92 -15.42 -9.16 -0.87
C CYS A 92 -16.78 -9.49 -1.52
N GLU A 93 -16.89 -9.56 -2.85
CA GLU A 93 -18.15 -9.88 -3.54
C GLU A 93 -18.61 -11.31 -3.26
N ASN A 94 -17.68 -12.21 -2.94
CA ASN A 94 -17.97 -13.58 -2.52
C ASN A 94 -18.41 -13.69 -1.04
N PHE A 95 -18.24 -12.63 -0.24
CA PHE A 95 -18.61 -12.57 1.17
C PHE A 95 -19.87 -11.72 1.43
N GLN A 96 -20.85 -11.78 0.52
CA GLN A 96 -22.16 -11.17 0.74
C GLN A 96 -22.79 -11.72 2.03
N GLY A 97 -23.44 -10.84 2.81
CA GLY A 97 -23.96 -11.10 4.16
C GLY A 97 -24.93 -12.28 4.34
N LYS A 98 -25.29 -12.98 3.26
CA LYS A 98 -25.99 -14.27 3.29
C LYS A 98 -25.14 -15.39 3.91
N ASN A 99 -23.82 -15.22 3.99
CA ASN A 99 -22.85 -16.20 4.51
C ASN A 99 -22.16 -15.76 5.82
N LEU A 100 -22.61 -14.67 6.44
CA LEU A 100 -22.08 -14.24 7.75
C LEU A 100 -22.82 -14.99 8.86
N PRO A 101 -22.14 -15.61 9.84
CA PRO A 101 -22.83 -16.14 11.01
C PRO A 101 -23.51 -14.99 11.76
N ALA A 102 -24.76 -15.24 12.18
CA ALA A 102 -25.57 -14.32 12.98
C ALA A 102 -24.92 -13.98 14.32
#